data_AF-A0A4P9XZ44-F1
#
_entry.id   AF-A0A4P9XZ44-F1
#
_cell.length_a   1.000
_cell.length_b   1.000
_cell.length_c   1.000
_cell.angle_alpha   90.00
_cell.angle_beta   90.00
_cell.angle_gamma   90.00
#
_symmetry.space_group_name_H-M   'P 1'
#
loop_
_entity.id
_entity.type
_entity.pdbx_description
1 polymer ?
#
loop_
_entity_poly.entity_id
_entity_poly.type
_entity_poly.pdbx_seq_one_letter_code
_entity_poly.pdbx_strand_id
1 'polypeptide(L)'
;MLSTLTRAFSGASRRALAPAARNAVRTAMVSRAQSTDKAEPMSRDVTRLTYHSRKRGILETTLILSAFADTNLTRLSAADMADYEHIIMSNAWTEWDLYRYLTAKDDRLDAPEELRALPVFWRIREMVQQKGGVAKRQKESASQTTTS
;
A
#
# COMPACT_ATOMS: atom_id res chain seq x y z
N MET A 1 55.09 27.07 40.37
CA MET A 1 55.27 27.12 38.91
C MET A 1 55.10 25.70 38.37
N LEU A 2 53.97 25.35 37.74
CA LEU A 2 53.91 24.55 36.52
C LEU A 2 52.43 24.35 36.12
N SER A 3 52.19 24.63 34.84
CA SER A 3 50.90 24.82 34.17
C SER A 3 50.23 23.50 33.78
N THR A 4 48.94 23.35 34.06
CA THR A 4 48.11 22.27 33.50
C THR A 4 47.49 22.74 32.18
N LEU A 5 48.02 22.23 31.07
CA LEU A 5 47.51 22.48 29.72
C LEU A 5 46.07 21.96 29.58
N THR A 6 45.12 22.88 29.39
CA THR A 6 43.77 22.57 28.92
C THR A 6 43.81 22.42 27.39
N ARG A 7 43.62 21.20 26.88
CA ARG A 7 43.54 20.92 25.44
C ARG A 7 42.19 21.41 24.91
N ALA A 8 42.18 22.55 24.24
CA ALA A 8 41.03 23.05 23.50
C ALA A 8 40.67 22.06 22.37
N PHE A 9 39.50 21.44 22.48
CA PHE A 9 38.86 20.77 21.35
C PHE A 9 38.39 21.87 20.38
N SER A 10 39.18 22.12 19.33
CA SER A 10 38.79 22.97 18.21
C SER A 10 37.54 22.35 17.58
N GLY A 11 36.40 23.03 17.74
CA GLY A 11 35.14 22.65 17.12
C GLY A 11 35.33 22.63 15.61
N ALA A 12 35.18 21.45 15.00
CA ALA A 12 35.04 21.32 13.56
C ALA A 12 33.80 22.13 13.14
N SER A 13 34.06 23.33 12.63
CA SER A 13 33.07 24.26 12.14
C SER A 13 32.15 23.53 11.15
N ARG A 14 30.87 23.41 11.50
CA ARG A 14 29.83 23.04 10.53
C ARG A 14 29.78 24.16 9.50
N ARG A 15 30.65 24.09 8.48
CA ARG A 15 30.62 24.97 7.32
C ARG A 15 29.23 24.85 6.73
N ALA A 16 28.41 25.88 6.96
CA ALA A 16 27.13 26.02 6.31
C ALA A 16 27.39 26.02 4.80
N LEU A 17 26.92 24.98 4.13
CA LEU A 17 27.07 24.86 2.68
C LEU A 17 26.43 26.09 2.03
N ALA A 18 27.17 26.77 1.15
CA ALA A 18 26.66 27.95 0.45
C ALA A 18 25.32 27.64 -0.25
N PRO A 19 24.36 28.57 -0.29
CA PRO A 19 23.01 28.33 -0.83
C PRO A 19 23.01 27.77 -2.26
N ALA A 20 23.99 28.14 -3.10
CA ALA A 20 24.15 27.59 -4.45
C ALA A 20 24.51 26.09 -4.45
N ALA A 21 25.41 25.66 -3.56
CA ALA A 21 25.79 24.25 -3.40
C ALA A 21 24.67 23.43 -2.75
N ARG A 22 23.85 24.05 -1.88
CA ARG A 22 22.61 23.41 -1.37
C ARG A 22 21.61 23.16 -2.48
N ASN A 23 21.38 24.14 -3.36
CA ASN A 23 20.48 23.97 -4.50
C ASN A 23 21.01 22.93 -5.49
N ALA A 24 22.32 22.92 -5.79
CA ALA A 24 22.92 21.92 -6.65
C ALA A 24 22.79 20.49 -6.09
N VAL A 25 23.03 20.30 -4.79
CA VAL A 25 22.82 19.00 -4.12
C VAL A 25 21.34 18.60 -4.15
N ARG A 26 20.42 19.55 -3.95
CA ARG A 26 18.97 19.31 -4.03
C ARG A 26 18.55 18.91 -5.44
N THR A 27 19.04 19.60 -6.47
CA THR A 27 18.79 19.28 -7.89
C THR A 27 19.37 17.93 -8.27
N ALA A 28 20.57 17.59 -7.78
CA ALA A 28 21.19 16.29 -7.99
C ALA A 28 20.41 15.15 -7.28
N MET A 29 19.90 15.39 -6.06
CA MET A 29 19.04 14.43 -5.36
C MET A 29 17.68 14.23 -6.05
N VAL A 30 17.06 15.31 -6.55
CA VAL A 30 15.81 15.23 -7.33
C VAL A 30 16.04 14.46 -8.63
N SER A 31 17.15 14.72 -9.33
CA SER A 31 17.51 13.98 -10.55
C SER A 31 17.83 12.51 -10.29
N ARG A 32 18.44 12.19 -9.14
CA ARG A 32 18.74 10.81 -8.69
C ARG A 32 17.48 10.05 -8.26
N ALA A 33 16.48 10.73 -7.69
CA ALA A 33 15.17 10.13 -7.41
C ALA A 33 14.41 9.79 -8.71
N GLN A 34 14.63 10.58 -9.76
CA GLN A 34 14.07 10.35 -11.10
C GLN A 34 14.81 9.25 -11.89
N SER A 35 16.04 8.91 -11.49
CA SER A 35 16.90 7.93 -12.19
C SER A 35 16.78 6.49 -11.67
N THR A 36 15.70 6.13 -10.98
CA THR A 36 15.40 4.70 -10.81
C THR A 36 15.04 4.15 -12.17
N ASP A 37 15.77 3.12 -12.60
CA ASP A 37 15.67 2.49 -13.90
C ASP A 37 14.25 2.08 -14.24
N LYS A 38 13.94 2.10 -15.54
CA LYS A 38 12.67 1.75 -16.19
C LYS A 38 12.09 0.39 -15.77
N ALA A 39 11.68 0.23 -14.52
CA ALA A 39 10.71 -0.78 -14.16
C ALA A 39 9.43 -0.41 -14.92
N GLU A 40 8.91 -1.37 -15.69
CA GLU A 40 7.65 -1.25 -16.41
C GLU A 40 6.62 -0.51 -15.54
N PRO A 41 5.89 0.49 -16.05
CA PRO A 41 5.01 1.33 -15.24
C PRO A 41 4.05 0.48 -14.39
N MET A 42 3.57 -0.63 -14.96
CA MET A 42 2.76 -1.64 -14.27
C MET A 42 3.41 -2.22 -13.01
N SER A 43 4.73 -2.48 -13.02
CA SER A 43 5.44 -3.05 -11.86
C SER A 43 5.56 -2.03 -10.72
N ARG A 44 5.74 -0.74 -11.04
CA ARG A 44 5.83 0.33 -10.04
C ARG A 44 4.48 0.59 -9.38
N ASP A 45 3.41 0.65 -10.17
CA ASP A 45 2.05 0.87 -9.67
C ASP A 45 1.61 -0.29 -8.78
N VAL A 46 1.83 -1.54 -9.20
CA VAL A 46 1.54 -2.73 -8.39
C VAL A 46 2.30 -2.69 -7.07
N THR A 47 3.58 -2.32 -7.08
CA THR A 47 4.40 -2.22 -5.86
C THR A 47 3.86 -1.13 -4.92
N ARG A 48 3.56 0.06 -5.45
CA ARG A 48 2.96 1.18 -4.70
C ARG A 48 1.64 0.75 -4.06
N LEU A 49 0.72 0.21 -4.85
CA LEU A 49 -0.63 -0.15 -4.39
C LEU A 49 -0.59 -1.30 -3.39
N THR A 50 0.31 -2.28 -3.56
CA THR A 50 0.51 -3.34 -2.58
C THR A 50 0.97 -2.78 -1.23
N TYR A 51 1.93 -1.85 -1.23
CA TYR A 51 2.38 -1.20 -0.01
C TYR A 51 1.24 -0.44 0.68
N HIS A 52 0.49 0.37 -0.07
CA HIS A 52 -0.66 1.10 0.48
C HIS A 52 -1.76 0.16 0.98
N SER A 53 -1.95 -1.01 0.36
CA SER A 53 -2.92 -2.01 0.83
C SER A 53 -2.55 -2.55 2.22
N ARG A 54 -1.25 -2.71 2.48
CA ARG A 54 -0.72 -3.26 3.75
C ARG A 54 -0.57 -2.20 4.85
N LYS A 55 -0.49 -0.92 4.49
CA LYS A 55 -0.30 0.20 5.44
C LYS A 55 -1.63 0.87 5.79
N ARG A 56 -2.49 0.18 6.54
CA ARG A 56 -3.79 0.71 7.00
C ARG A 56 -3.83 0.84 8.52
N GLY A 57 -4.76 1.66 9.00
CA GLY A 57 -4.93 1.93 10.44
C GLY A 57 -5.50 0.76 11.25
N ILE A 58 -6.25 -0.15 10.61
CA ILE A 58 -6.86 -1.32 11.27
C ILE A 58 -6.48 -2.64 10.58
N LEU A 59 -6.38 -3.71 11.38
CA LEU A 59 -5.91 -5.01 10.92
C LEU A 59 -6.91 -5.66 9.95
N GLU A 60 -8.20 -5.52 10.22
CA GLU A 60 -9.28 -6.13 9.46
C GLU A 60 -9.28 -5.67 8.00
N THR A 61 -9.21 -4.36 7.77
CA THR A 61 -9.09 -3.78 6.43
C THR A 61 -7.77 -4.16 5.77
N THR A 62 -6.68 -4.19 6.55
CA THR A 62 -5.36 -4.64 6.06
C THR A 62 -5.44 -6.05 5.50
N LEU A 63 -6.04 -7.00 6.23
CA LEU A 63 -6.16 -8.40 5.82
C LEU A 63 -7.02 -8.59 4.57
N ILE A 64 -8.07 -7.79 4.41
CA ILE A 64 -8.92 -7.84 3.22
C ILE A 64 -8.16 -7.30 2.00
N LEU A 65 -7.61 -6.08 2.11
CA LEU A 65 -6.96 -5.42 0.99
C LEU A 65 -5.64 -6.09 0.60
N SER A 66 -4.84 -6.58 1.56
CA SER A 66 -3.60 -7.29 1.25
C SER A 66 -3.88 -8.60 0.50
N ALA A 67 -4.90 -9.35 0.91
CA ALA A 67 -5.29 -10.59 0.24
C ALA A 67 -5.79 -10.33 -1.19
N PHE A 68 -6.57 -9.27 -1.39
CA PHE A 68 -7.00 -8.86 -2.73
C PHE A 68 -5.80 -8.44 -3.58
N ALA A 69 -4.91 -7.62 -3.02
CA ALA A 69 -3.73 -7.10 -3.70
C ALA A 69 -2.82 -8.22 -4.20
N ASP A 70 -2.47 -9.16 -3.32
CA ASP A 70 -1.55 -10.26 -3.63
C ASP A 70 -2.06 -11.17 -4.75
N THR A 71 -3.38 -11.28 -4.91
CA THR A 71 -4.01 -12.20 -5.87
C THR A 71 -4.46 -11.54 -7.18
N ASN A 72 -4.81 -10.25 -7.14
CA ASN A 72 -5.48 -9.59 -8.27
C ASN A 72 -4.66 -8.45 -8.90
N LEU A 73 -3.79 -7.73 -8.16
CA LEU A 73 -3.17 -6.49 -8.68
C LEU A 73 -2.37 -6.70 -9.97
N THR A 74 -1.64 -7.80 -10.10
CA THR A 74 -0.85 -8.13 -11.30
C THR A 74 -1.71 -8.44 -12.52
N ARG A 75 -3.01 -8.68 -12.34
CA ARG A 75 -3.97 -9.08 -13.37
C ARG A 75 -4.99 -7.99 -13.68
N LEU A 76 -5.02 -6.90 -12.92
CA LEU A 76 -5.96 -5.80 -13.15
C LEU A 76 -5.65 -5.09 -14.46
N SER A 77 -6.72 -4.67 -15.15
CA SER A 77 -6.61 -3.71 -16.24
C SER A 77 -6.20 -2.33 -15.71
N ALA A 78 -5.73 -1.43 -16.58
CA ALA A 78 -5.37 -0.07 -16.16
C ALA A 78 -6.56 0.69 -15.53
N ALA A 79 -7.77 0.49 -16.06
CA ALA A 79 -8.99 1.08 -15.50
C ALA A 79 -9.32 0.51 -14.11
N ASP A 80 -9.30 -0.81 -13.96
CA ASP A 80 -9.51 -1.45 -12.65
C ASP A 80 -8.41 -1.05 -11.64
N MET A 81 -7.18 -0.84 -12.10
CA MET A 81 -6.10 -0.39 -11.22
C MET A 81 -6.34 1.04 -10.73
N ALA A 82 -6.86 1.93 -11.59
CA ALA A 82 -7.26 3.28 -11.20
C ALA A 82 -8.45 3.25 -10.21
N ASP A 83 -9.43 2.38 -10.44
CA ASP A 83 -10.54 2.17 -9.49
C ASP A 83 -10.02 1.69 -8.14
N TYR A 84 -9.10 0.71 -8.14
CA TYR A 84 -8.49 0.21 -6.91
C TYR A 84 -7.69 1.30 -6.19
N GLU A 85 -6.89 2.07 -6.91
CA GLU A 85 -6.17 3.21 -6.36
C GLU A 85 -7.12 4.23 -5.73
N HIS A 86 -8.24 4.53 -6.41
CA HIS A 86 -9.26 5.40 -5.87
C HIS A 86 -9.86 4.84 -4.57
N ILE A 87 -10.24 3.56 -4.54
CA ILE A 87 -10.78 2.87 -3.35
C ILE A 87 -9.83 3.00 -2.16
N ILE A 88 -8.52 2.83 -2.36
CA ILE A 88 -7.58 2.74 -1.24
C ILE A 88 -6.91 4.08 -0.89
N MET A 89 -6.88 5.07 -1.79
CA MET A 89 -6.18 6.34 -1.58
C MET A 89 -7.11 7.54 -1.44
N SER A 90 -8.41 7.38 -1.69
CA SER A 90 -9.39 8.45 -1.46
C SER A 90 -9.51 8.80 0.02
N ASN A 91 -9.72 10.08 0.30
CA ASN A 91 -10.04 10.58 1.65
C ASN A 91 -11.56 10.62 1.92
N ALA A 92 -12.38 10.11 1.00
CA ALA A 92 -13.84 10.14 1.13
C ALA A 92 -14.40 9.13 2.15
N TRP A 93 -13.63 8.12 2.53
CA TRP A 93 -14.00 7.11 3.53
C TRP A 93 -12.82 6.79 4.45
N THR A 94 -13.14 6.46 5.69
CA THR A 94 -12.15 5.98 6.66
C THR A 94 -11.90 4.48 6.51
N GLU A 95 -10.85 3.95 7.13
CA GLU A 95 -10.60 2.50 7.13
C GLU A 95 -11.73 1.70 7.78
N TRP A 96 -12.41 2.26 8.78
CA TRP A 96 -13.56 1.65 9.45
C TRP A 96 -14.79 1.62 8.54
N ASP A 97 -15.03 2.70 7.79
CA ASP A 97 -16.11 2.74 6.79
C ASP A 97 -15.86 1.71 5.69
N LEU A 98 -14.62 1.64 5.18
CA LEU A 98 -14.26 0.65 4.17
C LEU A 98 -14.44 -0.78 4.69
N TYR A 99 -14.06 -1.07 5.93
CA TYR A 99 -14.35 -2.36 6.56
C TYR A 99 -15.85 -2.65 6.63
N ARG A 100 -16.66 -1.69 7.10
CA ARG A 100 -18.11 -1.80 7.18
C ARG A 100 -18.71 -2.11 5.81
N TYR A 101 -18.36 -1.34 4.78
CA TYR A 101 -18.87 -1.52 3.42
C TYR A 101 -18.47 -2.86 2.81
N LEU A 102 -17.23 -3.30 3.02
CA LEU A 102 -16.74 -4.55 2.46
C LEU A 102 -17.36 -5.79 3.12
N THR A 103 -17.72 -5.70 4.41
CA THR A 103 -18.26 -6.83 5.20
C THR A 103 -19.78 -6.81 5.36
N ALA A 104 -20.43 -5.66 5.10
CA ALA A 104 -21.88 -5.54 5.15
C ALA A 104 -22.56 -6.60 4.28
N LYS A 105 -23.76 -7.02 4.69
CA LYS A 105 -24.67 -7.78 3.82
C LYS A 105 -25.31 -6.84 2.81
N ASP A 106 -25.76 -7.37 1.67
CA ASP A 106 -26.30 -6.55 0.59
C ASP A 106 -27.58 -5.79 0.98
N ASP A 107 -28.39 -6.35 1.88
CA ASP A 107 -29.58 -5.70 2.44
C ASP A 107 -29.27 -4.53 3.39
N ARG A 108 -28.00 -4.38 3.79
CA ARG A 108 -27.53 -3.37 4.76
C ARG A 108 -26.37 -2.54 4.24
N LEU A 109 -26.12 -2.58 2.93
CA LEU A 109 -25.02 -1.83 2.33
C LEU A 109 -25.36 -0.34 2.28
N ASP A 110 -24.62 0.45 3.05
CA ASP A 110 -24.74 1.92 3.15
C ASP A 110 -23.57 2.66 2.46
N ALA A 111 -22.89 2.01 1.52
CA ALA A 111 -21.74 2.59 0.83
C ALA A 111 -22.13 3.77 -0.10
N PRO A 112 -21.31 4.83 -0.19
CA PRO A 112 -21.51 5.94 -1.11
C PRO A 112 -21.70 5.48 -2.55
N GLU A 113 -22.51 6.20 -3.32
CA GLU A 113 -22.79 5.87 -4.73
C GLU A 113 -21.50 5.84 -5.56
N GLU A 114 -20.58 6.78 -5.33
CA GLU A 114 -19.27 6.84 -5.99
C GLU A 114 -18.46 5.55 -5.77
N LEU A 115 -18.47 5.00 -4.56
CA LEU A 115 -17.77 3.76 -4.24
C LEU A 115 -18.48 2.55 -4.88
N ARG A 116 -19.82 2.55 -4.88
CA ARG A 116 -20.63 1.49 -5.51
C ARG A 116 -20.55 1.51 -7.03
N ALA A 117 -20.21 2.64 -7.64
CA ALA A 117 -20.02 2.76 -9.08
C ALA A 117 -18.75 2.05 -9.58
N LEU A 118 -17.79 1.76 -8.69
CA LEU A 118 -16.52 1.13 -9.05
C LEU A 118 -16.65 -0.40 -9.16
N PRO A 119 -16.38 -1.01 -10.33
CA PRO A 119 -16.41 -2.47 -10.50
C PRO A 119 -15.51 -3.23 -9.53
N VAL A 120 -14.34 -2.66 -9.21
CA VAL A 120 -13.37 -3.30 -8.31
C VAL A 120 -13.89 -3.42 -6.88
N PHE A 121 -14.73 -2.48 -6.42
CA PHE A 121 -15.35 -2.56 -5.10
C PHE A 121 -16.16 -3.85 -4.95
N TRP A 122 -16.94 -4.20 -5.98
CA TRP A 122 -17.74 -5.42 -5.99
C TRP A 122 -16.88 -6.68 -6.04
N ARG A 123 -15.77 -6.68 -6.79
CA ARG A 123 -14.81 -7.80 -6.80
C ARG A 123 -14.19 -8.04 -5.42
N ILE A 124 -13.86 -6.98 -4.68
CA ILE A 124 -13.35 -7.12 -3.31
C ILE A 124 -14.44 -7.70 -2.40
N ARG A 125 -15.68 -7.19 -2.48
CA ARG A 125 -16.81 -7.72 -1.69
C ARG A 125 -17.07 -9.18 -2.01
N GLU A 126 -17.09 -9.55 -3.28
CA GLU A 126 -17.25 -10.94 -3.70
C GLU A 126 -16.17 -11.84 -3.06
N MET A 127 -14.90 -11.43 -3.08
CA MET A 127 -13.83 -12.17 -2.41
C MET A 127 -14.07 -12.31 -0.90
N VAL A 128 -14.57 -11.26 -0.23
CA VAL A 128 -14.89 -11.30 1.21
C VAL A 128 -16.04 -12.25 1.50
N GLN A 129 -17.12 -12.20 0.72
CA GLN A 129 -18.31 -13.05 0.91
C GLN A 129 -18.04 -14.51 0.53
N GLN A 130 -17.14 -14.76 -0.43
CA GLN A 130 -16.73 -16.11 -0.83
C GLN A 130 -15.87 -16.83 0.22
N LYS A 131 -15.36 -16.18 1.28
CA LYS A 131 -14.48 -16.80 2.29
C LYS A 131 -15.13 -17.91 3.15
N GLY A 132 -16.41 -18.23 2.96
CA GLY A 132 -16.97 -19.53 3.35
C GLY A 132 -16.47 -20.73 2.52
N GLY A 133 -15.76 -20.47 1.41
CA GLY A 133 -15.30 -21.45 0.42
C GLY A 133 -13.82 -21.86 0.54
N VAL A 134 -12.94 -21.01 1.10
CA VAL A 134 -11.50 -21.36 1.25
C VAL A 134 -11.32 -22.52 2.22
N ALA A 135 -12.07 -22.52 3.32
CA ALA A 135 -12.14 -23.64 4.26
C ALA A 135 -12.74 -24.91 3.63
N LYS A 136 -13.67 -24.78 2.68
CA LYS A 136 -14.23 -25.93 1.93
C LYS A 136 -13.22 -26.51 0.94
N ARG A 137 -12.53 -25.66 0.18
CA ARG A 137 -11.56 -26.08 -0.85
C ARG A 137 -10.35 -26.81 -0.26
N GLN A 138 -9.81 -26.34 0.87
CA GLN A 138 -8.73 -27.04 1.57
C GLN A 138 -9.17 -28.39 2.16
N LYS A 139 -10.45 -28.51 2.54
CA LYS A 139 -11.03 -29.76 3.05
C LYS A 139 -11.29 -30.78 1.93
N GLU A 140 -11.78 -30.35 0.77
CA GLU A 140 -11.98 -31.19 -0.42
C GLU A 140 -10.67 -31.71 -1.02
N SER A 141 -9.61 -30.89 -1.07
CA SER A 141 -8.28 -31.34 -1.50
C SER A 141 -7.64 -32.36 -0.54
N ALA A 142 -8.02 -32.35 0.74
CA ALA A 142 -7.54 -33.32 1.74
C ALA A 142 -8.34 -34.64 1.70
N SER A 143 -9.58 -34.63 1.21
CA SER A 143 -10.41 -35.83 1.05
C SER A 143 -10.11 -36.62 -0.22
N GLN A 144 -9.48 -36.01 -1.23
CA GLN A 144 -9.13 -36.70 -2.49
C GLN A 144 -7.81 -37.47 -2.42
N THR A 145 -6.95 -37.20 -1.44
CA THR A 145 -5.65 -37.87 -1.26
C THR A 145 -5.69 -39.12 -0.37
N THR A 146 -6.86 -39.49 0.18
CA THR A 146 -7.05 -40.66 1.05
C THR A 146 -7.78 -41.82 0.38
N THR A 147 -8.05 -41.74 -0.92
CA THR A 147 -8.57 -42.86 -1.73
C THR A 147 -7.65 -43.12 -2.91
N SER A 148 -6.47 -43.68 -2.64
CA SER A 148 -5.65 -44.47 -3.56
C SER A 148 -4.66 -45.28 -2.74
#